data_AF-A0A6P1GEB1-F1
#
_entry.id   AF-A0A6P1GEB1-F1
#
_cell.length_a   1.000
_cell.length_b   1.000
_cell.length_c   1.000
_cell.angle_alpha   90.00
_cell.angle_beta   90.00
_cell.angle_gamma   90.00
#
_symmetry.space_group_name_H-M   'P 1'
#
loop_
_entity.id
_entity.type
_entity.pdbx_description
1 polymer ?
#
loop_
_entity_poly.entity_id
_entity_poly.type
_entity_poly.pdbx_seq_one_letter_code
_entity_poly.pdbx_strand_id
1 'polypeptide(L)'
;MPRAGPKPSVVNKRGYVLHDGTDKLQPEKWAERVASLFSTYRADLVIAENNQGGDLVQSNLRSAYGFLPVKLVRAFRGKDLRAEPVAHLYAQGKVHHPTKALVELEEQMGMFGAAGFKGSPDRVDALVYAITELADLNGNAPKVGAVVISAGNRRH
;
A
#
# COMPACT_ATOMS: atom_id res chain seq x y z
N MET A 1 25.43 32.52 -9.53
CA MET A 1 24.92 31.24 -8.98
C MET A 1 23.43 31.39 -8.72
N PRO A 2 22.52 30.74 -9.48
CA PRO A 2 21.10 30.83 -9.16
C PRO A 2 20.82 30.02 -7.90
N ARG A 3 20.23 30.66 -6.89
CA ARG A 3 19.74 30.00 -5.67
C ARG A 3 18.60 29.08 -6.06
N ALA A 4 18.65 27.81 -5.64
CA ALA A 4 17.51 26.91 -5.76
C ALA A 4 16.30 27.54 -5.05
N GLY A 5 15.20 27.70 -5.77
CA GLY A 5 13.94 28.18 -5.20
C GLY A 5 13.44 27.25 -4.08
N PRO A 6 12.61 27.74 -3.15
CA PRO A 6 12.06 26.91 -2.08
C PRO A 6 11.34 25.70 -2.67
N LYS A 7 11.66 24.49 -2.14
CA LYS A 7 10.91 23.28 -2.48
C LYS A 7 9.44 23.51 -2.09
N PRO A 8 8.46 23.13 -2.93
CA PRO A 8 7.05 23.29 -2.60
C PRO A 8 6.76 22.54 -1.31
N SER A 9 6.32 23.28 -0.28
CA SER A 9 5.77 22.71 0.94
C SER A 9 4.43 22.07 0.58
N VAL A 10 4.28 20.77 0.84
CA VAL A 10 3.04 20.02 0.60
C VAL A 10 1.98 20.53 1.60
N VAL A 11 1.26 21.58 1.21
CA VAL A 11 0.10 22.07 1.94
C VAL A 11 -1.06 21.16 1.57
N ASN A 12 -1.68 20.56 2.59
CA ASN A 12 -2.73 19.54 2.55
C ASN A 12 -2.22 18.14 2.17
N LYS A 13 -1.63 17.43 3.14
CA LYS A 13 -1.32 15.99 3.07
C LYS A 13 -2.60 15.15 2.82
N ARG A 14 -3.03 15.07 1.57
CA ARG A 14 -4.14 14.23 1.10
C ARG A 14 -3.58 12.95 0.48
N GLY A 15 -4.21 11.82 0.76
CA GLY A 15 -3.95 10.54 0.13
C GLY A 15 -4.94 10.28 -1.01
N TYR A 16 -4.46 9.73 -2.12
CA TYR A 16 -5.30 9.29 -3.22
C TYR A 16 -5.01 7.83 -3.52
N VAL A 17 -6.03 6.99 -3.47
CA VAL A 17 -5.93 5.57 -3.83
C VAL A 17 -6.17 5.47 -5.33
N LEU A 18 -5.13 5.18 -6.10
CA LEU A 18 -5.20 5.23 -7.56
C LEU A 18 -5.54 3.89 -8.20
N HIS A 19 -5.22 2.79 -7.51
CA HIS A 19 -5.35 1.45 -8.06
C HIS A 19 -5.45 0.42 -6.94
N ASP A 20 -6.29 -0.59 -7.16
CA ASP A 20 -6.27 -1.84 -6.45
C ASP A 20 -5.71 -2.91 -7.40
N GLY A 21 -4.47 -3.35 -7.12
CA GLY A 21 -3.74 -4.31 -7.94
C GLY A 21 -3.87 -5.75 -7.47
N THR A 22 -4.84 -6.05 -6.60
CA THR A 22 -5.05 -7.39 -6.04
C THR A 22 -5.31 -8.40 -7.16
N ASP A 23 -4.55 -9.50 -7.14
CA ASP A 23 -4.65 -10.57 -8.13
C ASP A 23 -4.15 -11.90 -7.52
N LYS A 24 -4.47 -13.02 -8.17
CA LYS A 24 -4.00 -14.36 -7.81
C LYS A 24 -2.97 -14.83 -8.84
N LEU A 25 -1.73 -14.40 -8.66
CA LEU A 25 -0.63 -14.67 -9.59
C LEU A 25 0.42 -15.58 -8.97
N GLN A 26 1.13 -16.31 -9.82
CA GLN A 26 2.38 -16.97 -9.43
C GLN A 26 3.44 -15.93 -9.03
N PRO A 27 4.40 -16.27 -8.15
CA PRO A 27 5.33 -15.31 -7.58
C PRO A 27 6.09 -14.44 -8.60
N GLU A 28 6.48 -15.02 -9.75
CA GLU A 28 7.21 -14.32 -10.81
C GLU A 28 6.30 -13.32 -11.53
N LYS A 29 5.07 -13.73 -11.86
CA LYS A 29 4.05 -12.85 -12.47
C LYS A 29 3.58 -11.76 -11.53
N TRP A 30 3.56 -12.07 -10.24
CA TRP A 30 3.31 -11.07 -9.20
C TRP A 30 4.43 -10.02 -9.17
N ALA A 31 5.71 -10.42 -9.22
CA ALA A 31 6.83 -9.49 -9.26
C ALA A 31 6.82 -8.60 -10.52
N GLU A 32 6.52 -9.18 -11.69
CA GLU A 32 6.31 -8.45 -12.95
C GLU A 32 5.20 -7.38 -12.80
N ARG A 33 4.07 -7.76 -12.19
CA ARG A 33 2.95 -6.85 -11.95
C ARG A 33 3.33 -5.69 -11.03
N VAL A 34 4.04 -5.98 -9.95
CA VAL A 34 4.55 -4.96 -9.01
C VAL A 34 5.46 -3.96 -9.72
N ALA A 35 6.44 -4.44 -10.50
CA ALA A 35 7.37 -3.59 -11.24
C ALA A 35 6.65 -2.72 -12.29
N SER A 36 5.65 -3.29 -12.97
CA SER A 36 4.81 -2.57 -13.93
C SER A 36 4.00 -1.46 -13.27
N LEU A 37 3.35 -1.74 -12.14
CA LEU A 37 2.58 -0.73 -11.38
C LEU A 37 3.49 0.36 -10.82
N PHE A 38 4.65 -0.02 -10.26
CA PHE A 38 5.65 0.94 -9.76
C PHE A 38 6.06 1.93 -10.86
N SER A 39 6.34 1.43 -12.06
CA SER A 39 6.73 2.26 -13.21
C SER A 39 5.58 3.12 -13.73
N THR A 40 4.37 2.53 -13.83
CA THR A 40 3.15 3.21 -14.32
C THR A 40 2.79 4.40 -13.45
N TYR A 41 2.84 4.21 -12.13
CA TYR A 41 2.47 5.25 -11.16
C TYR A 41 3.66 6.10 -10.69
N ARG A 42 4.87 5.84 -11.20
CA ARG A 42 6.12 6.50 -10.78
C ARG A 42 6.26 6.54 -9.26
N ALA A 43 5.99 5.41 -8.62
CA ALA A 43 5.99 5.31 -7.17
C ALA A 43 7.41 5.47 -6.62
N ASP A 44 7.51 5.92 -5.37
CA ASP A 44 8.79 6.07 -4.68
C ASP A 44 9.18 4.82 -3.86
N LEU A 45 8.18 4.00 -3.48
CA LEU A 45 8.36 2.88 -2.55
C LEU A 45 7.36 1.76 -2.82
N VAL A 46 7.84 0.52 -2.70
CA VAL A 46 7.01 -0.69 -2.59
C VAL A 46 6.99 -1.14 -1.14
N ILE A 47 5.81 -1.33 -0.56
CA ILE A 47 5.66 -1.91 0.78
C ILE A 47 5.17 -3.35 0.63
N ALA A 48 5.91 -4.28 1.23
CA ALA A 48 5.55 -5.70 1.25
C ALA A 48 5.45 -6.20 2.68
N GLU A 49 4.31 -6.81 3.01
CA GLU A 49 4.10 -7.44 4.31
C GLU A 49 4.81 -8.80 4.38
N ASN A 50 5.62 -9.02 5.40
CA ASN A 50 6.34 -10.26 5.64
C ASN A 50 5.59 -11.13 6.65
N ASN A 51 4.57 -11.85 6.19
CA ASN A 51 3.88 -12.87 6.96
C ASN A 51 4.16 -14.24 6.33
N GLN A 52 4.89 -15.10 7.06
CA GLN A 52 5.19 -16.51 6.71
C GLN A 52 5.56 -16.77 5.24
N GLY A 53 6.71 -16.23 4.82
CA GLY A 53 7.25 -16.41 3.46
C GLY A 53 7.78 -15.13 2.81
N GLY A 54 7.83 -14.00 3.52
CA GLY A 54 8.29 -12.73 2.96
C GLY A 54 9.75 -12.71 2.51
N ASP A 55 10.56 -13.67 2.96
CA ASP A 55 11.92 -13.89 2.42
C ASP A 55 11.86 -14.28 0.93
N LEU A 56 10.84 -15.04 0.50
CA LEU A 56 10.60 -15.37 -0.92
C LEU A 56 10.10 -14.17 -1.71
N VAL A 57 9.24 -13.33 -1.12
CA VAL A 57 8.75 -12.10 -1.78
C VAL A 57 9.91 -11.14 -2.03
N GLN A 58 10.75 -10.94 -1.01
CA GLN A 58 11.91 -10.08 -1.13
C GLN A 58 12.96 -10.67 -2.07
N SER A 59 13.23 -11.97 -2.01
CA SER A 59 14.22 -12.61 -2.89
C SER A 59 13.76 -12.59 -4.35
N ASN A 60 12.47 -12.78 -4.63
CA ASN A 60 11.91 -12.72 -5.97
C ASN A 60 11.95 -11.29 -6.54
N LEU A 61 11.54 -10.29 -5.75
CA LEU A 61 11.62 -8.89 -6.19
C LEU A 61 13.08 -8.44 -6.36
N ARG A 62 13.99 -8.82 -5.47
CA ARG A 62 15.41 -8.47 -5.61
C ARG A 62 16.06 -9.16 -6.80
N SER A 63 15.75 -10.43 -7.05
CA SER A 63 16.32 -11.20 -8.15
C SER A 63 15.83 -10.71 -9.51
N ALA A 64 14.53 -10.44 -9.64
CA ALA A 64 13.93 -10.01 -10.92
C ALA A 64 13.99 -8.50 -11.15
N TYR A 65 13.95 -7.69 -10.08
CA TYR A 65 13.77 -6.23 -10.12
C TYR A 65 14.57 -5.52 -9.02
N GLY A 66 15.87 -5.81 -8.91
CA GLY A 66 16.75 -5.30 -7.85
C GLY A 66 16.87 -3.77 -7.71
N PHE A 67 16.33 -3.00 -8.65
CA PHE A 67 16.23 -1.54 -8.58
C PHE A 67 15.05 -1.03 -7.75
N LEU A 68 14.06 -1.89 -7.42
CA LEU A 68 12.87 -1.46 -6.69
C LEU A 68 13.18 -1.16 -5.22
N PRO A 69 12.82 0.02 -4.71
CA PRO A 69 12.92 0.33 -3.29
C PRO A 69 11.81 -0.39 -2.52
N VAL A 70 12.15 -1.54 -1.92
CA VAL A 70 11.20 -2.38 -1.16
C VAL A 70 11.39 -2.21 0.34
N LYS A 71 10.33 -1.82 1.05
CA LYS A 71 10.23 -1.81 2.51
C LYS A 71 9.41 -3.00 2.99
N LEU A 72 10.03 -3.82 3.85
CA LEU A 72 9.31 -4.91 4.51
C LEU A 72 8.63 -4.41 5.78
N VAL A 73 7.36 -4.77 5.94
CA VAL A 73 6.58 -4.50 7.16
C VAL A 73 6.13 -5.81 7.77
N ARG A 74 5.91 -5.81 9.09
CA ARG A 74 5.35 -6.95 9.82
C ARG A 74 4.14 -6.47 10.61
N ALA A 75 3.08 -7.25 10.62
CA ALA A 75 1.94 -6.97 11.49
C ALA A 75 2.33 -7.21 12.96
N PHE A 76 2.48 -6.12 13.71
CA PHE A 76 2.73 -6.18 15.17
C PHE A 76 1.46 -6.00 16.01
N ARG A 77 0.43 -5.39 15.44
CA ARG A 77 -0.86 -5.13 16.10
C ARG A 77 -1.99 -5.78 15.32
N GLY A 78 -3.09 -6.05 16.00
CA GLY A 78 -4.31 -6.51 15.35
C GLY A 78 -4.72 -5.56 14.20
N LYS A 79 -5.30 -6.13 13.15
CA LYS A 79 -5.74 -5.41 11.94
C LYS A 79 -6.59 -4.17 12.26
N ASP A 80 -7.47 -4.25 13.26
CA ASP A 80 -8.36 -3.16 13.66
C ASP A 80 -7.57 -1.97 14.24
N LEU A 81 -6.62 -2.23 15.15
CA LEU A 81 -5.74 -1.20 15.73
C LEU A 81 -4.81 -0.58 14.70
N ARG A 82 -4.43 -1.33 13.66
CA ARG A 82 -3.60 -0.82 12.56
C ARG A 82 -4.42 0.08 11.63
N ALA A 83 -5.70 -0.21 11.43
CA ALA A 83 -6.59 0.55 10.54
C ALA A 83 -7.10 1.86 11.17
N GLU A 84 -7.20 1.94 12.50
CA GLU A 84 -7.74 3.11 13.22
C GLU A 84 -7.15 4.47 12.78
N PRO A 85 -5.82 4.67 12.68
CA PRO A 85 -5.27 5.96 12.27
C PRO A 85 -5.65 6.33 10.83
N VAL A 86 -5.79 5.34 9.95
CA VAL A 86 -6.19 5.54 8.56
C VAL A 86 -7.68 5.88 8.47
N ALA A 87 -8.52 5.22 9.25
CA ALA A 87 -9.95 5.55 9.36
C ALA A 87 -10.15 7.01 9.81
N HIS A 88 -9.32 7.51 10.74
CA HIS A 88 -9.35 8.91 11.14
C HIS A 88 -9.03 9.88 9.99
N LEU A 89 -8.09 9.53 9.11
CA LEU A 89 -7.78 10.34 7.92
C LEU A 89 -8.94 10.34 6.91
N TYR A 90 -9.64 9.22 6.74
CA TYR A 90 -10.88 9.17 5.95
C TYR A 90 -11.97 10.06 6.56
N ALA A 91 -12.20 10.00 7.86
CA ALA A 91 -13.19 10.84 8.56
C ALA A 91 -12.90 12.34 8.44
N GLN A 92 -11.62 12.72 8.34
CA GLN A 92 -11.18 14.10 8.09
C GLN A 92 -11.27 14.51 6.61
N GLY A 93 -11.71 13.63 5.72
CA GLY A 93 -11.75 13.88 4.28
C GLY A 93 -10.37 14.06 3.66
N LYS A 94 -9.34 13.40 4.20
CA LYS A 94 -7.96 13.47 3.72
C LYS A 94 -7.58 12.33 2.78
N VAL A 95 -8.34 11.25 2.72
CA VAL A 95 -8.10 10.13 1.78
C VAL A 95 -9.25 10.06 0.78
N HIS A 96 -8.91 9.88 -0.50
CA HIS A 96 -9.87 9.92 -1.59
C HIS A 96 -9.66 8.78 -2.60
N HIS A 97 -10.77 8.32 -3.18
CA HIS A 97 -10.82 7.33 -4.26
C HIS A 97 -11.29 8.04 -5.54
N PRO A 98 -10.39 8.57 -6.38
CA PRO A 98 -10.75 9.35 -7.56
C PRO A 98 -11.31 8.51 -8.72
N THR A 99 -11.31 7.18 -8.62
CA THR A 99 -11.71 6.27 -9.70
C THR A 99 -12.74 5.26 -9.23
N LYS A 100 -13.65 4.87 -10.14
CA LYS A 100 -14.61 3.79 -9.92
C LYS A 100 -13.99 2.40 -9.97
N ALA A 101 -12.71 2.27 -10.34
CA ALA A 101 -12.03 0.98 -10.42
C ALA A 101 -11.66 0.38 -9.05
N LEU A 102 -12.24 0.89 -7.95
CA LEU A 102 -11.94 0.50 -6.57
C LEU A 102 -13.14 -0.15 -5.86
N VAL A 103 -14.16 -0.59 -6.60
CA VAL A 103 -15.38 -1.17 -6.01
C VAL A 103 -15.09 -2.31 -5.05
N GLU A 104 -14.24 -3.27 -5.44
CA GLU A 104 -13.92 -4.43 -4.60
C GLU A 104 -13.17 -4.03 -3.30
N LEU A 105 -12.33 -2.99 -3.38
CA LEU A 105 -11.68 -2.40 -2.21
C LEU A 105 -12.72 -1.75 -1.30
N GLU A 106 -13.61 -0.92 -1.86
CA GLU A 106 -14.66 -0.20 -1.13
C GLU A 106 -15.66 -1.15 -0.46
N GLU A 107 -16.04 -2.22 -1.15
CA GLU A 107 -16.87 -3.29 -0.60
C GLU A 107 -16.15 -3.97 0.58
N GLN A 108 -14.86 -4.30 0.44
CA GLN A 108 -14.10 -4.88 1.55
C GLN A 108 -13.96 -3.91 2.73
N MET A 109 -13.79 -2.60 2.47
CA MET A 109 -13.79 -1.57 3.51
C MET A 109 -15.14 -1.50 4.24
N GLY A 110 -16.26 -1.57 3.51
CA GLY A 110 -17.60 -1.55 4.11
C GLY A 110 -17.89 -2.79 4.97
N MET A 111 -17.30 -3.94 4.63
CA MET A 111 -17.40 -5.17 5.43
C MET A 111 -16.42 -5.20 6.61
N PHE A 112 -15.35 -4.41 6.57
CA PHE A 112 -14.32 -4.41 7.60
C PHE A 112 -14.89 -3.88 8.94
N GLY A 113 -14.77 -4.67 10.00
CA GLY A 113 -15.35 -4.36 11.31
C GLY A 113 -16.83 -4.73 11.48
N ALA A 114 -17.50 -5.23 10.43
CA ALA A 114 -18.87 -5.73 10.53
C ALA A 114 -18.93 -7.05 11.31
N ALA A 115 -19.99 -7.22 12.11
CA ALA A 115 -20.26 -8.47 12.82
C ALA A 115 -20.43 -9.61 11.79
N GLY A 116 -19.49 -10.56 11.79
CA GLY A 116 -19.51 -11.70 10.87
C GLY A 116 -18.52 -11.65 9.70
N PHE A 117 -17.68 -10.61 9.57
CA PHE A 117 -16.58 -10.65 8.60
C PHE A 117 -15.60 -11.80 8.90
N LYS A 118 -15.56 -12.80 8.00
CA LYS A 118 -14.67 -13.96 8.09
C LYS A 118 -13.62 -13.89 6.99
N GLY A 119 -12.34 -13.79 7.38
CA GLY A 119 -11.20 -13.77 6.45
C GLY A 119 -10.16 -12.70 6.77
N SER A 120 -9.09 -12.72 5.98
CA SER A 120 -8.07 -11.67 5.98
C SER A 120 -8.50 -10.55 5.03
N PRO A 121 -8.56 -9.28 5.49
CA PRO A 121 -8.95 -8.15 4.66
C PRO A 121 -7.76 -7.66 3.84
N ASP A 122 -7.26 -8.49 2.93
CA ASP A 122 -5.95 -8.29 2.28
C ASP A 122 -5.85 -6.96 1.50
N ARG A 123 -6.97 -6.46 0.94
CA ARG A 123 -7.02 -5.17 0.21
C ARG A 123 -6.99 -3.99 1.17
N VAL A 124 -7.79 -4.05 2.24
CA VAL A 124 -7.79 -3.03 3.30
C VAL A 124 -6.43 -2.99 3.99
N ASP A 125 -5.79 -4.13 4.19
CA ASP A 125 -4.46 -4.19 4.79
C ASP A 125 -3.41 -3.52 3.92
N ALA A 126 -3.41 -3.80 2.61
CA ALA A 126 -2.56 -3.11 1.65
C ALA A 126 -2.80 -1.59 1.66
N LEU A 127 -4.06 -1.16 1.60
CA LEU A 127 -4.45 0.25 1.68
C LEU A 127 -3.92 0.91 2.97
N VAL A 128 -4.11 0.26 4.11
CA VAL A 128 -3.72 0.80 5.42
C VAL A 128 -2.21 1.02 5.49
N TYR A 129 -1.40 0.07 5.03
CA TYR A 129 0.05 0.25 4.96
C TYR A 129 0.43 1.40 3.99
N ALA A 130 -0.25 1.52 2.85
CA ALA A 130 0.03 2.58 1.86
C ALA A 130 -0.20 3.97 2.44
N ILE A 131 -1.38 4.17 3.03
CA ILE A 131 -1.77 5.46 3.60
C ILE A 131 -0.93 5.77 4.84
N THR A 132 -0.58 4.78 5.65
CA THR A 132 0.28 4.98 6.82
C THR A 132 1.66 5.51 6.40
N GLU A 133 2.24 4.96 5.34
CA GLU A 133 3.54 5.43 4.83
C GLU A 133 3.44 6.82 4.20
N LEU A 134 2.39 7.10 3.42
CA LEU A 134 2.18 8.41 2.78
C LEU A 134 1.85 9.51 3.77
N ALA A 135 1.02 9.22 4.77
CA ALA A 135 0.70 10.15 5.85
C ALA A 135 1.91 10.40 6.75
N ASP A 136 2.80 9.40 6.78
CA ASP A 136 4.07 9.39 7.47
C ASP A 136 3.92 9.86 8.92
N LEU A 137 3.27 8.97 9.67
CA LEU A 137 3.12 9.06 11.11
C LEU A 137 4.48 8.95 11.84
N ASN A 138 5.61 8.80 11.13
CA ASN A 138 6.95 8.58 11.68
C ASN A 138 8.08 9.49 11.10
N GLY A 139 7.81 10.41 10.17
CA GLY A 139 8.70 11.51 9.77
C GLY A 139 9.54 11.39 8.46
N ASN A 140 9.37 10.36 7.61
CA ASN A 140 10.04 10.25 6.30
C ASN A 140 9.15 9.92 5.05
N ALA A 141 8.02 10.60 4.86
CA ALA A 141 7.03 10.28 3.82
C ALA A 141 7.61 10.24 2.39
N PRO A 142 7.21 9.26 1.55
CA PRO A 142 7.42 9.35 0.11
C PRO A 142 6.73 10.60 -0.46
N LYS A 143 7.38 11.24 -1.43
CA LYS A 143 6.97 12.55 -1.96
C LYS A 143 5.95 12.42 -3.08
N VAL A 144 5.90 11.26 -3.72
CA VAL A 144 5.04 10.92 -4.87
C VAL A 144 4.68 9.42 -4.81
N GLY A 145 3.54 9.10 -4.19
CA GLY A 145 2.86 7.80 -4.30
C GLY A 145 3.55 6.58 -3.66
N ALA A 146 2.78 5.77 -2.93
CA ALA A 146 3.22 4.46 -2.44
C ALA A 146 2.40 3.37 -3.14
N VAL A 147 3.08 2.34 -3.64
CA VAL A 147 2.43 1.13 -4.15
C VAL A 147 2.52 0.08 -3.07
N VAL A 148 1.36 -0.36 -2.58
CA VAL A 148 1.29 -1.43 -1.59
C VAL A 148 0.53 -2.59 -2.17
N ILE A 149 1.17 -3.75 -2.12
CA ILE A 149 0.69 -4.93 -2.79
C ILE A 149 0.78 -6.05 -1.76
N SER A 150 -0.39 -6.51 -1.29
CA SER A 150 -0.49 -7.66 -0.39
C SER A 150 -0.43 -8.94 -1.23
N ALA A 151 0.61 -9.76 -1.01
CA ALA A 151 0.72 -11.08 -1.61
C ALA A 151 0.01 -12.09 -0.69
N GLY A 152 -1.30 -12.29 -0.91
CA GLY A 152 -2.06 -13.32 -0.21
C GLY A 152 -1.65 -14.71 -0.70
N ASN A 153 -0.67 -15.35 -0.08
CA ASN A 153 -0.38 -16.76 -0.35
C ASN A 153 -1.37 -17.64 0.42
N ARG A 154 -2.56 -17.89 -0.15
CA ARG A 154 -3.34 -19.04 0.30
C ARG A 154 -2.85 -20.26 -0.45
N ARG A 155 -2.07 -21.10 0.26
CA ARG A 155 -1.89 -22.50 -0.12
C ARG A 155 -3.29 -23.10 -0.31
N HIS A 156 -3.57 -23.58 -1.52
CA HIS A 156 -4.59 -24.60 -1.71
C HIS A 156 -4.11 -25.91 -1.12
#